data_AF-A0A3D4M2H2-F1
#
_entry.id   AF-A0A3D4M2H2-F1
#
_cell.length_a   1.000
_cell.length_b   1.000
_cell.length_c   1.000
_cell.angle_alpha   90.00
_cell.angle_beta   90.00
_cell.angle_gamma   90.00
#
_symmetry.space_group_name_H-M   'P 1'
#
loop_
_entity.id
_entity.type
_entity.pdbx_description
1 polymer ?
#
loop_
_entity_poly.entity_id
_entity_poly.type
_entity_poly.pdbx_seq_one_letter_code
_entity_poly.pdbx_strand_id
1 'polypeptide(L)'
;MRKTQDVPFSEGNLKIALRSLSNWCDGKLLFNNTKDCLEFYHGTLNALSNYATQNNNTLFLLVSKNLPEIADDEIVKIVAETNGSRSNTLGGGGEFGVAFLAISSILATALGLSELAKKRRLKRRLKDLKSELDKIISVMENPELAELYLRSKE
;
A
#
# COMPACT_ATOMS: atom_id res chain seq x y z
N MET A 1 -17.36 -26.09 16.96
CA MET A 1 -17.02 -25.37 15.72
C MET A 1 -17.75 -24.04 15.71
N ARG A 2 -17.09 -22.94 16.05
CA ARG A 2 -17.70 -21.60 15.95
C ARG A 2 -17.68 -21.21 14.47
N LYS A 3 -18.85 -21.15 13.85
CA LYS A 3 -19.03 -20.43 12.58
C LYS A 3 -18.67 -18.98 12.87
N THR A 4 -17.53 -18.51 12.39
CA THR A 4 -17.27 -17.09 12.25
C THR A 4 -18.43 -16.53 11.44
N GLN A 5 -19.29 -15.73 12.07
CA GLN A 5 -20.23 -14.89 11.36
C GLN A 5 -19.39 -13.99 10.45
N ASP A 6 -19.36 -14.29 9.16
CA ASP A 6 -19.02 -13.32 8.13
C ASP A 6 -20.08 -12.22 8.22
N VAL A 7 -19.79 -11.21 9.04
CA VAL A 7 -20.54 -9.96 9.00
C VAL A 7 -20.33 -9.44 7.58
N PRO A 8 -21.39 -9.29 6.76
CA PRO A 8 -21.24 -8.80 5.40
C PRO A 8 -20.56 -7.45 5.48
N PHE A 9 -19.37 -7.34 4.88
CA PHE A 9 -18.66 -6.08 4.82
C PHE A 9 -19.54 -5.12 4.04
N SER A 10 -20.09 -4.09 4.70
CA SER A 10 -20.93 -3.13 4.00
C SER A 10 -20.10 -2.45 2.92
N GLU A 11 -20.68 -2.25 1.74
CA GLU A 11 -20.00 -1.63 0.61
C GLU A 11 -19.40 -0.26 0.98
N GLY A 12 -20.09 0.49 1.84
CA GLY A 12 -19.59 1.76 2.39
C GLY A 12 -18.31 1.61 3.21
N ASN A 13 -18.22 0.59 4.06
CA ASN A 13 -17.01 0.32 4.85
C ASN A 13 -15.85 -0.11 3.94
N LEU A 14 -16.12 -0.88 2.89
CA LEU A 14 -15.11 -1.24 1.90
C LEU A 14 -14.59 -0.02 1.14
N LYS A 15 -15.48 0.90 0.67
CA LYS A 15 -15.06 2.15 0.03
C LYS A 15 -14.14 2.99 0.93
N ILE A 16 -14.48 3.10 2.22
CA ILE A 16 -13.65 3.84 3.19
C ILE A 16 -12.28 3.18 3.39
N ALA A 17 -12.25 1.85 3.49
CA ALA A 17 -11.00 1.10 3.64
C ALA A 17 -10.10 1.24 2.40
N LEU A 18 -10.66 1.08 1.19
CA LEU A 18 -9.93 1.24 -0.07
C LEU A 18 -9.39 2.66 -0.24
N ARG A 19 -10.19 3.69 0.07
CA ARG A 19 -9.75 5.10 0.04
C ARG A 19 -8.63 5.36 1.06
N SER A 20 -8.75 4.81 2.25
CA SER A 20 -7.73 4.92 3.29
C SER A 20 -6.42 4.24 2.85
N LEU A 21 -6.50 3.10 2.16
CA LEU A 21 -5.35 2.42 1.61
C LEU A 21 -4.72 3.18 0.43
N SER A 22 -5.54 3.75 -0.46
CA SER A 22 -5.07 4.65 -1.53
C SER A 22 -4.34 5.88 -0.95
N ASN A 23 -4.90 6.49 0.11
CA ASN A 23 -4.27 7.59 0.83
C ASN A 23 -2.95 7.20 1.49
N TRP A 24 -2.85 5.98 2.04
CA TRP A 24 -1.59 5.46 2.58
C TRP A 24 -0.53 5.29 1.49
N CYS A 25 -0.91 4.78 0.31
CA CYS A 25 0.01 4.66 -0.84
C CYS A 25 0.57 6.01 -1.30
N ASP A 26 -0.23 7.08 -1.18
CA ASP A 26 0.15 8.47 -1.44
C ASP A 26 0.97 9.12 -0.30
N GLY A 27 1.13 8.44 0.85
CA GLY A 27 1.74 9.01 2.05
C GLY A 27 0.87 10.04 2.78
N LYS A 28 -0.42 10.14 2.44
CA LYS A 28 -1.40 11.04 3.09
C LYS A 28 -1.99 10.45 4.36
N LEU A 29 -1.98 9.13 4.49
CA LEU A 29 -2.37 8.42 5.72
C LEU A 29 -1.12 7.84 6.39
N LEU A 30 -0.99 8.06 7.70
CA LEU A 30 0.15 7.62 8.49
C LEU A 30 -0.31 6.62 9.56
N PHE A 31 0.51 5.60 9.77
CA PHE A 31 0.31 4.64 10.85
C PHE A 31 1.32 4.86 11.96
N ASN A 32 0.84 4.91 13.20
CA ASN A 32 1.68 5.12 14.37
C ASN A 32 2.57 3.90 14.67
N ASN A 33 2.13 2.70 14.28
CA ASN A 33 2.91 1.49 14.42
C ASN A 33 2.72 0.57 13.19
N THR A 34 3.69 -0.32 13.00
CA THR A 34 3.72 -1.24 11.87
C THR A 34 2.64 -2.30 11.94
N LYS A 35 2.26 -2.72 13.15
CA LYS A 35 1.26 -3.77 13.35
C LYS A 35 -0.11 -3.34 12.82
N ASP A 36 -0.56 -2.16 13.19
CA ASP A 36 -1.83 -1.58 12.73
C ASP A 36 -1.81 -1.37 11.21
N CYS A 37 -0.65 -0.99 10.65
CA CYS A 37 -0.49 -0.85 9.19
C CYS A 37 -0.64 -2.18 8.47
N LEU A 38 -0.03 -3.26 8.99
CA LEU A 38 -0.12 -4.60 8.43
C LEU A 38 -1.54 -5.15 8.55
N GLU A 39 -2.17 -5.03 9.72
CA GLU A 39 -3.55 -5.45 9.96
C GLU A 39 -4.53 -4.70 9.05
N PHE A 40 -4.32 -3.38 8.87
CA PHE A 40 -5.12 -2.58 7.97
C PHE A 40 -4.92 -2.97 6.50
N TYR A 41 -3.68 -3.16 6.05
CA TYR A 41 -3.35 -3.56 4.68
C TYR A 41 -3.99 -4.91 4.34
N HIS A 42 -3.66 -5.95 5.12
CA HIS A 42 -4.18 -7.30 4.90
C HIS A 42 -5.70 -7.37 5.11
N GLY A 43 -6.22 -6.66 6.10
CA GLY A 43 -7.65 -6.58 6.37
C GLY A 43 -8.43 -5.96 5.22
N THR A 44 -7.90 -4.91 4.59
CA THR A 44 -8.52 -4.24 3.44
C THR A 44 -8.51 -5.14 2.21
N LEU A 45 -7.40 -5.83 1.94
CA LEU A 45 -7.31 -6.78 0.82
C LEU A 45 -8.24 -7.98 1.01
N ASN A 46 -8.33 -8.51 2.23
CA ASN A 46 -9.24 -9.60 2.55
C ASN A 46 -10.71 -9.17 2.41
N ALA A 47 -11.05 -7.96 2.87
CA ALA A 47 -12.39 -7.39 2.70
C ALA A 47 -12.76 -7.23 1.21
N LEU A 48 -11.81 -6.79 0.37
CA LEU A 48 -12.00 -6.70 -1.07
C LEU A 48 -12.27 -8.08 -1.70
N SER A 49 -11.46 -9.08 -1.36
CA SER A 49 -11.61 -10.46 -1.87
C SER A 49 -12.95 -11.08 -1.45
N ASN A 50 -13.34 -10.89 -0.18
CA ASN A 50 -14.62 -11.36 0.34
C ASN A 50 -15.80 -10.69 -0.35
N TYR A 51 -15.76 -9.36 -0.54
CA TYR A 51 -16.80 -8.63 -1.26
C TYR A 51 -16.91 -9.09 -2.72
N ALA A 52 -15.77 -9.30 -3.39
CA ALA A 52 -15.74 -9.79 -4.76
C ALA A 52 -16.38 -11.17 -4.91
N THR A 53 -16.10 -12.06 -3.95
CA THR A 53 -16.64 -13.43 -3.91
C THR A 53 -18.13 -13.44 -3.57
N GLN A 54 -18.56 -12.66 -2.56
CA GLN A 54 -19.95 -12.61 -2.12
C GLN A 54 -20.89 -12.03 -3.19
N ASN A 55 -20.41 -11.06 -3.97
CA ASN A 55 -21.20 -10.41 -5.02
C ASN A 55 -20.94 -10.99 -6.43
N ASN A 56 -20.11 -12.03 -6.53
CA ASN A 56 -19.70 -12.65 -7.79
C ASN A 56 -19.23 -11.64 -8.85
N ASN A 57 -18.51 -10.59 -8.42
CA ASN A 57 -18.12 -9.47 -9.28
C ASN A 57 -16.78 -9.76 -9.96
N THR A 58 -16.83 -10.13 -11.23
CA THR A 58 -15.67 -10.52 -12.05
C THR A 58 -14.58 -9.46 -12.09
N LEU A 59 -14.94 -8.18 -12.14
CA LEU A 59 -13.96 -7.08 -12.17
C LEU A 59 -13.20 -7.00 -10.84
N PHE A 60 -13.91 -7.12 -9.71
CA PHE A 60 -13.27 -7.05 -8.39
C PHE A 60 -12.39 -8.26 -8.12
N LEU A 61 -12.80 -9.44 -8.60
CA LEU A 61 -11.96 -10.64 -8.56
C LEU A 61 -10.69 -10.47 -9.41
N LEU A 62 -10.82 -9.89 -10.59
CA LEU A 62 -9.70 -9.65 -11.50
C LEU A 62 -8.73 -8.61 -10.94
N VAL A 63 -9.24 -7.50 -10.39
CA VAL A 63 -8.37 -6.50 -9.77
C VAL A 63 -7.72 -7.07 -8.52
N SER A 64 -8.46 -7.75 -7.63
CA SER A 64 -7.90 -8.37 -6.42
C SER A 64 -6.76 -9.35 -6.72
N LYS A 65 -6.79 -10.06 -7.85
CA LYS A 65 -5.72 -10.95 -8.30
C LYS A 65 -4.51 -10.21 -8.88
N ASN A 66 -4.72 -9.01 -9.40
CA ASN A 66 -3.69 -8.20 -10.06
C ASN A 66 -3.08 -7.13 -9.14
N LEU A 67 -3.50 -7.05 -7.87
CA LEU A 67 -2.92 -6.11 -6.93
C LEU A 67 -1.44 -6.45 -6.68
N PRO A 68 -0.53 -5.48 -6.79
CA PRO A 68 0.88 -5.71 -6.48
C PRO A 68 1.05 -5.99 -4.98
N GLU A 69 1.57 -7.18 -4.65
CA GLU A 69 1.71 -7.64 -3.27
C GLU A 69 2.86 -6.97 -2.51
N ILE A 70 2.60 -5.97 -1.70
CA ILE A 70 3.66 -5.40 -0.85
C ILE A 70 3.99 -6.38 0.28
N ALA A 71 5.25 -6.76 0.41
CA ALA A 71 5.69 -7.70 1.44
C ALA A 71 5.69 -7.03 2.82
N ASP A 72 5.48 -7.81 3.88
CA ASP A 72 5.43 -7.29 5.25
C ASP A 72 6.70 -6.52 5.64
N ASP A 73 7.87 -6.98 5.21
CA ASP A 73 9.15 -6.29 5.48
C ASP A 73 9.26 -4.96 4.72
N GLU A 74 8.65 -4.85 3.53
CA GLU A 74 8.54 -3.59 2.78
C GLU A 74 7.59 -2.62 3.48
N ILE A 75 6.46 -3.10 4.05
CA ILE A 75 5.53 -2.29 4.84
C ILE A 75 6.22 -1.78 6.11
N VAL A 76 6.96 -2.64 6.81
CA VAL A 76 7.76 -2.24 7.99
C VAL A 76 8.74 -1.11 7.63
N LYS A 77 9.44 -1.24 6.49
CA LYS A 77 10.37 -0.20 6.00
C LYS A 77 9.65 1.10 5.67
N ILE A 78 8.49 1.07 5.02
CA ILE A 78 7.70 2.26 4.71
C ILE A 78 7.30 2.99 5.99
N VAL A 79 6.76 2.27 6.98
CA VAL A 79 6.35 2.85 8.27
C VAL A 79 7.56 3.43 9.01
N ALA A 80 8.68 2.72 9.04
CA ALA A 80 9.91 3.18 9.66
C ALA A 80 10.49 4.43 8.97
N GLU A 81 10.51 4.50 7.63
CA GLU A 81 10.97 5.68 6.89
C GLU A 81 10.06 6.89 7.15
N THR A 82 8.75 6.67 7.23
CA THR A 82 7.76 7.75 7.40
C THR A 82 7.81 8.30 8.82
N ASN A 83 7.99 7.43 9.83
CA ASN A 83 8.16 7.82 11.23
C ASN A 83 9.58 8.37 11.51
N GLY A 84 10.61 7.84 10.86
CA GLY A 84 11.99 8.31 10.97
C GLY A 84 12.20 9.70 10.36
N SER A 85 11.52 9.99 9.25
CA SER A 85 11.46 11.35 8.69
C SER A 85 10.90 12.34 9.72
N ARG A 86 9.88 11.96 10.49
CA ARG A 86 9.29 12.78 11.55
C ARG A 86 10.26 13.07 12.71
N SER A 87 11.10 12.10 13.08
CA SER A 87 12.15 12.31 14.10
C SER A 87 13.18 13.34 13.63
N ASN A 88 13.55 13.32 12.35
CA ASN A 88 14.53 14.25 11.78
C ASN A 88 13.96 15.66 11.56
N THR A 89 12.65 15.83 11.41
CA THR A 89 12.03 17.16 11.28
C THR A 89 11.70 17.83 12.63
N LEU A 90 11.66 17.07 13.73
CA LEU A 90 11.37 17.57 15.09
C LEU A 90 12.61 17.77 15.98
N GLY A 91 13.79 17.31 15.55
CA GLY A 91 15.06 17.53 16.23
C GLY A 91 15.92 18.54 15.48
N GLY A 92 15.87 19.81 15.89
CA GLY A 92 16.83 20.80 15.44
C GLY A 92 18.26 20.43 15.85
N GLY A 93 19.23 20.72 14.97
CA GLY A 93 20.64 21.02 15.27
C GLY A 93 21.43 20.01 16.09
N GLY A 94 22.34 19.28 15.43
CA GLY A 94 23.38 18.51 16.11
C GLY A 94 24.50 18.12 15.16
N GLU A 95 25.56 18.92 15.15
CA GLU A 95 26.81 18.74 14.42
C GLU A 95 27.59 17.48 14.86
N PHE A 96 27.13 16.27 14.56
CA PHE A 96 27.96 15.07 14.75
C PHE A 96 27.67 14.04 13.67
N GLY A 97 28.48 14.04 12.60
CA GLY A 97 28.38 12.99 11.59
C GLY A 97 29.22 13.15 10.32
N VAL A 98 30.15 14.12 10.24
CA VAL A 98 30.91 14.36 8.99
C VAL A 98 32.18 13.50 8.89
N ALA A 99 32.56 12.72 9.91
CA ALA A 99 33.86 12.03 9.95
C ALA A 99 33.84 10.53 9.57
N PHE A 100 32.78 10.00 8.96
CA PHE A 100 32.71 8.56 8.56
C PHE A 100 32.47 8.33 7.05
N LEU A 101 32.81 9.31 6.19
CA LEU A 101 32.48 9.25 4.76
C LEU A 101 33.68 9.07 3.80
N ALA A 102 34.88 8.78 4.29
CA ALA A 102 36.06 8.72 3.41
C ALA A 102 36.53 7.31 3.00
N ILE A 103 36.04 6.22 3.61
CA ILE A 103 36.53 4.85 3.30
C ILE A 103 35.43 3.90 2.78
N SER A 104 34.15 4.30 2.84
CA SER A 104 32.99 3.47 2.43
C SER A 104 32.45 3.76 1.02
N SER A 105 33.05 4.68 0.25
CA SER A 105 32.41 5.26 -0.95
C SER A 105 32.28 4.32 -2.16
N ILE A 106 33.02 3.21 -2.20
CA ILE A 106 33.00 2.26 -3.34
C ILE A 106 32.01 1.10 -3.11
N LEU A 107 31.77 0.71 -1.85
CA LEU A 107 30.72 -0.28 -1.49
C LEU A 107 29.35 0.38 -1.31
N ALA A 108 29.31 1.62 -0.83
CA ALA A 108 28.08 2.40 -0.70
C ALA A 108 27.48 2.80 -2.06
N THR A 109 28.27 2.83 -3.14
CA THR A 109 27.75 3.10 -4.48
C THR A 109 27.00 1.90 -5.04
N ALA A 110 27.54 0.68 -4.94
CA ALA A 110 26.83 -0.53 -5.38
C ALA A 110 25.63 -0.88 -4.49
N LEU A 111 25.79 -0.82 -3.17
CA LEU A 111 24.70 -1.04 -2.21
C LEU A 111 23.67 0.10 -2.26
N GLY A 112 24.12 1.34 -2.40
CA GLY A 112 23.26 2.52 -2.56
C GLY A 112 22.50 2.51 -3.88
N LEU A 113 23.10 2.08 -4.99
CA LEU A 113 22.38 1.84 -6.25
C LEU A 113 21.32 0.74 -6.09
N SER A 114 21.65 -0.35 -5.40
CA SER A 114 20.70 -1.43 -5.13
C SER A 114 19.54 -0.98 -4.24
N GLU A 115 19.80 -0.13 -3.25
CA GLU A 115 18.80 0.36 -2.32
C GLU A 115 17.92 1.45 -2.96
N LEU A 116 18.51 2.32 -3.78
CA LEU A 116 17.78 3.26 -4.63
C LEU A 116 16.90 2.53 -5.64
N ALA A 117 17.37 1.42 -6.23
CA ALA A 117 16.59 0.61 -7.15
C ALA A 117 15.40 -0.07 -6.43
N LYS A 118 15.62 -0.64 -5.24
CA LYS A 118 14.54 -1.20 -4.39
C LYS A 118 13.52 -0.13 -4.00
N LYS A 119 13.98 1.04 -3.56
CA LYS A 119 13.10 2.17 -3.19
C LYS A 119 12.28 2.66 -4.39
N ARG A 120 12.89 2.78 -5.57
CA ARG A 120 12.18 3.12 -6.83
C ARG A 120 11.18 2.03 -7.24
N ARG A 121 11.51 0.76 -7.02
CA ARG A 121 10.60 -0.36 -7.30
C ARG A 121 9.40 -0.32 -6.34
N LEU A 122 9.64 -0.14 -5.04
CA LEU A 122 8.58 -0.03 -4.04
C LEU A 122 7.65 1.16 -4.30
N LYS A 123 8.21 2.33 -4.62
CA LYS A 123 7.41 3.51 -5.04
C LYS A 123 6.55 3.24 -6.26
N ARG A 124 7.08 2.52 -7.26
CA ARG A 124 6.29 2.11 -8.43
C ARG A 124 5.14 1.18 -8.02
N ARG A 125 5.42 0.16 -7.22
CA ARG A 125 4.40 -0.78 -6.72
C ARG A 125 3.32 -0.09 -5.90
N LEU A 126 3.68 0.87 -5.05
CA LEU A 126 2.71 1.71 -4.33
C LEU A 126 1.84 2.54 -5.28
N LYS A 127 2.44 3.10 -6.33
CA LYS A 127 1.71 3.84 -7.36
C LYS A 127 0.76 2.93 -8.16
N ASP A 128 1.23 1.74 -8.51
CA ASP A 128 0.43 0.74 -9.23
C ASP A 128 -0.71 0.23 -8.33
N LEU A 129 -0.43 -0.06 -7.05
CA LEU A 129 -1.42 -0.43 -6.04
C LEU A 129 -2.51 0.63 -5.95
N LYS A 130 -2.12 1.88 -5.76
CA LYS A 130 -3.03 3.01 -5.72
C LYS A 130 -3.88 3.10 -6.97
N SER A 131 -3.26 2.99 -8.15
CA SER A 131 -3.99 3.09 -9.41
C SER A 131 -5.07 2.02 -9.51
N GLU A 132 -4.80 0.79 -9.08
CA GLU A 132 -5.80 -0.28 -9.07
C GLU A 132 -6.90 -0.05 -8.01
N LEU A 133 -6.54 0.46 -6.84
CA LEU A 133 -7.51 0.84 -5.81
C LEU A 133 -8.44 1.97 -6.28
N ASP A 134 -7.90 3.01 -6.91
CA ASP A 134 -8.66 4.14 -7.44
C ASP A 134 -9.62 3.72 -8.55
N LYS A 135 -9.24 2.74 -9.38
CA LYS A 135 -10.14 2.13 -10.38
C LYS A 135 -11.30 1.43 -9.71
N ILE A 136 -11.04 0.59 -8.70
CA ILE A 136 -12.11 -0.08 -7.94
C ILE A 136 -13.04 0.95 -7.31
N ILE A 137 -12.50 1.97 -6.64
CA ILE A 137 -13.29 3.04 -6.02
C ILE A 137 -14.15 3.75 -7.08
N SER A 138 -13.60 4.04 -8.25
CA SER A 138 -14.33 4.68 -9.35
C SER A 138 -15.47 3.81 -9.88
N VAL A 139 -15.27 2.49 -10.00
CA VAL A 139 -16.32 1.54 -10.40
C VAL A 139 -17.37 1.39 -9.30
N MET A 140 -16.96 1.40 -8.03
CA MET A 140 -17.88 1.40 -6.90
C MET A 140 -18.75 2.67 -6.85
N GLU A 141 -18.24 3.80 -7.35
CA GLU A 141 -18.97 5.06 -7.42
C GLU A 141 -19.84 5.16 -8.68
N ASN A 142 -19.36 4.59 -9.79
CA ASN A 142 -20.02 4.62 -11.10
C ASN A 142 -19.99 3.22 -11.72
N PRO A 143 -21.00 2.37 -11.44
CA PRO A 143 -21.02 0.96 -11.88
C PRO A 143 -20.92 0.77 -13.40
N GLU A 144 -21.38 1.75 -14.18
CA GLU A 144 -21.33 1.76 -15.65
C GLU A 144 -19.90 1.69 -16.20
N LEU A 145 -18.89 2.11 -15.41
CA LEU A 145 -17.49 2.02 -15.80
C LEU A 145 -16.96 0.58 -15.80
N ALA A 146 -17.65 -0.36 -15.14
CA ALA A 146 -17.19 -1.75 -15.03
C ALA A 146 -16.98 -2.41 -16.40
N GLU A 147 -17.91 -2.19 -17.34
CA GLU A 147 -17.82 -2.77 -18.69
C GLU A 147 -16.66 -2.18 -19.50
N LEU A 148 -16.41 -0.87 -19.36
CA LEU A 148 -15.28 -0.20 -20.01
C LEU A 148 -13.93 -0.76 -19.52
N TYR A 149 -13.82 -1.01 -18.22
CA TYR A 149 -12.61 -1.60 -17.65
C TYR A 149 -12.40 -3.05 -18.08
N LEU A 150 -13.46 -3.87 -18.12
CA LEU A 150 -13.37 -5.25 -18.58
C LEU A 150 -12.92 -5.31 -20.05
N ARG A 151 -13.49 -4.48 -20.93
CA ARG A 151 -13.06 -4.39 -22.34
C ARG A 151 -11.63 -3.91 -22.54
N SER A 152 -11.09 -3.10 -21.62
CA SER A 152 -9.69 -2.65 -21.67
C SER A 152 -8.68 -3.74 -21.30
N LYS A 153 -9.15 -4.88 -20.78
CA LYS A 153 -8.34 -6.01 -20.31
C LYS A 153 -8.45 -7.25 -21.21
N GLU A 154 -9.35 -7.23 -22.20
CA GLU A 154 -9.43 -8.19 -23.32
C GLU A 154 -8.43 -7.80 -24.43
#